data_AF-A0A382Y6H0-F1
#
_entry.id   AF-A0A382Y6H0-F1
#
_cell.length_a   1.000
_cell.length_b   1.000
_cell.length_c   1.000
_cell.angle_alpha   90.00
_cell.angle_beta   90.00
_cell.angle_gamma   90.00
#
_symmetry.space_group_name_H-M   'P 1'
#
loop_
_entity.id
_entity.type
_entity.pdbx_description
1 polymer ?
#
loop_
_entity_poly.entity_id
_entity_poly.type
_entity_poly.pdbx_seq_one_letter_code
_entity_poly.pdbx_strand_id
1 'polypeptide(L)' 'MKCPACTNLENRVIDSRLNKEGNSTRRRRECLSCNERFTT' A
#
# COMPACT_ATOMS: atom_id res chain seq x y z
N MET A 1 0.58 7.27 -3.13
CA MET A 1 1.22 6.20 -3.90
C MET A 1 0.30 5.88 -5.06
N LYS A 2 0.77 5.97 -6.30
CA LYS A 2 -0.08 5.75 -7.46
C LYS A 2 -0.46 4.26 -7.52
N CYS A 3 -1.74 3.93 -7.68
CA CYS A 3 -2.16 2.54 -7.82
C CYS A 3 -1.51 1.93 -9.08
N PRO A 4 -0.84 0.77 -9.00
CA PRO A 4 -0.19 0.17 -10.16
C PRO A 4 -1.17 -0.35 -11.22
N ALA A 5 -2.43 -0.65 -10.85
CA ALA A 5 -3.43 -1.18 -11.78
C ALA A 5 -4.21 -0.09 -12.52
N CYS A 6 -4.74 0.90 -11.80
CA CYS A 6 -5.61 1.94 -12.38
C CYS A 6 -4.99 3.34 -12.38
N THR A 7 -3.77 3.49 -11.85
CA THR A 7 -3.05 4.78 -11.79
C THR A 7 -3.71 5.88 -10.94
N ASN A 8 -4.74 5.58 -10.16
CA ASN A 8 -5.34 6.53 -9.23
C ASN A 8 -4.44 6.85 -8.02
N LEU A 9 -4.62 8.03 -7.44
CA LEU A 9 -3.87 8.50 -6.28
C LEU A 9 -4.52 8.12 -4.95
N GLU A 10 -5.81 7.79 -4.97
CA GLU A 10 -6.59 7.44 -3.79
C GLU A 10 -6.41 5.97 -3.40
N ASN A 11 -5.89 5.77 -2.19
CA ASN A 11 -5.68 4.47 -1.57
C ASN A 11 -5.70 4.62 -0.04
N ARG A 12 -6.05 3.53 0.64
CA ARG A 12 -5.99 3.42 2.10
C ARG A 12 -4.90 2.44 2.52
N VAL A 13 -4.25 2.71 3.64
CA VAL A 13 -3.32 1.75 4.27
C VAL A 13 -4.15 0.73 5.04
N ILE A 14 -3.91 -0.56 4.80
CA ILE A 14 -4.62 -1.67 5.45
C ILE A 14 -3.74 -2.47 6.41
N ASP A 15 -2.42 -2.53 6.17
CA ASP A 15 -1.48 -3.24 7.04
C ASP A 15 -0.12 -2.55 7.00
N SER A 16 0.55 -2.45 8.14
CA SER A 16 1.89 -1.86 8.26
C SER A 16 2.77 -2.81 9.04
N ARG A 17 3.68 -3.50 8.35
CA ARG A 17 4.60 -4.45 8.98
C ARG A 17 5.95 -3.78 9.21
N LEU A 18 6.35 -3.74 10.47
CA LEU A 18 7.69 -3.35 10.90
C LEU A 18 8.58 -4.60 10.86
N ASN A 19 9.70 -4.55 10.12
CA ASN A 19 10.72 -5.59 10.27
C ASN A 19 11.37 -5.47 11.65
N LYS A 20 11.65 -6.62 12.30
CA LYS A 20 12.27 -6.71 13.64
C LYS A 20 13.62 -6.00 13.76
N GLU A 21 14.30 -5.74 12.63
CA GLU A 21 15.56 -5.00 12.55
C GLU A 21 15.38 -3.48 12.33
N GLY A 22 14.16 -2.95 12.36
CA GLY A 22 13.89 -1.50 12.31
C GLY A 22 14.18 -0.81 10.97
N ASN A 23 14.84 -1.48 10.03
CA ASN A 23 15.33 -0.87 8.79
C ASN A 23 14.28 -0.69 7.68
N SER A 24 13.12 -1.34 7.76
CA SER A 24 12.14 -1.28 6.67
C SER A 24 10.71 -1.48 7.14
N THR A 25 9.87 -0.48 6.88
CA THR A 25 8.42 -0.57 7.05
C THR A 25 7.78 -0.84 5.70
N ARG A 26 7.20 -2.03 5.50
CA ARG A 26 6.36 -2.34 4.34
C ARG A 26 4.91 -2.01 4.67
N ARG A 27 4.24 -1.24 3.80
CA ARG A 27 2.83 -0.91 3.98
C ARG A 27 2.00 -1.55 2.87
N ARG A 28 1.01 -2.34 3.25
CA ARG A 28 0.00 -2.85 2.33
C ARG A 28 -1.10 -1.80 2.20
N ARG A 29 -1.44 -1.44 0.96
CA ARG A 29 -2.44 -0.45 0.61
C ARG A 29 -3.52 -1.08 -0.26
N GLU A 30 -4.72 -0.51 -0.23
CA GLU A 30 -5.86 -0.85 -1.08
C GLU A 30 -6.32 0.40 -1.84
N CYS A 31 -6.48 0.31 -3.16
CA CYS A 31 -6.99 1.41 -3.97
C CYS A 31 -8.49 1.60 -3.76
N LEU A 32 -8.93 2.83 -3.58
CA LEU A 32 -10.36 3.12 -3.38
C LEU A 32 -11.17 3.14 -4.68
N SER A 33 -10.51 3.23 -5.83
CA SER A 33 -11.19 3.30 -7.14
C SER A 33 -11.36 1.94 -7.81
N CYS A 34 -10.41 1.02 -7.65
CA CYS A 34 -10.45 -0.31 -8.28
C CYS A 34 -10.33 -1.47 -7.29
N ASN A 35 -10.26 -1.19 -5.99
CA ASN A 35 -10.10 -2.17 -4.91
C ASN A 35 -8.83 -3.04 -5.00
N GLU A 36 -7.86 -2.67 -5.84
CA GLU A 36 -6.60 -3.40 -5.98
C GLU A 36 -5.70 -3.22 -4.76
N ARG A 37 -5.09 -4.32 -4.30
CA ARG A 37 -4.20 -4.33 -3.14
C ARG A 37 -2.75 -4.40 -3.56
N PHE A 38 -1.93 -3.47 -3.07
CA PHE A 38 -0.52 -3.38 -3.42
C PHE A 38 0.34 -3.02 -2.22
N THR A 39 1.59 -3.47 -2.20
CA THR A 39 2.55 -3.11 -1.16
C THR A 39 3.43 -1.97 -1.63
N THR A 40 3.77 -1.08 -0.70
CA THR A 40 4.67 0.05 -0.89
C THR A 40 5.79 0.01 0.13
#